data_AF-A0A6I1NLB2-F1
#
_entry.id   AF-A0A6I1NLB2-F1
#
_cell.length_a   1.000
_cell.length_b   1.000
_cell.length_c   1.000
_cell.angle_alpha   90.00
_cell.angle_beta   90.00
_cell.angle_gamma   90.00
#
_symmetry.space_group_name_H-M   'P 1'
#
loop_
_entity.id
_entity.type
_entity.pdbx_description
1 polymer ?
#
loop_
_entity_poly.entity_id
_entity_poly.type
_entity_poly.pdbx_seq_one_letter_code
_entity_poly.pdbx_strand_id
1 'polypeptide(L)'
;MKKQLEAFVSPLTAFSIINYERGEVLSLSPSLYQRLLPAENYLVIDSWGAGVAGGRLSASTRVNEHGRRVSYNSAPFTLSIKGASTQCVFNISQHGGQVFYTSTTPHGTVYPRAVLYNDVIGGVALMVKEPAEIARKKNVKNPTKSHGRSYLSEDGCKTKGVASVTASSSIVIPDTEKFSFLTNANMYFSGTLYEVMDGVLVRVHDRIIDDAGSWGGWGGDCALTDDENNLYPDGISMLMIDDGFSEGKATIEFNHNPLDKTVTITVLSHTSKVCDLRDLTEVGEPFPYTICFAL
;
A
#
# COMPACT_ATOMS: atom_id res chain seq x y z
N MET A 1 6.74 15.37 -27.75
CA MET A 1 6.90 15.59 -26.29
C MET A 1 6.55 14.31 -25.55
N LYS A 2 7.46 13.73 -24.76
CA LYS A 2 7.11 12.65 -23.82
C LYS A 2 6.25 13.29 -22.72
N LYS A 3 5.04 12.78 -22.49
CA LYS A 3 4.18 13.24 -21.39
C LYS A 3 4.92 12.94 -20.09
N GLN A 4 5.24 13.98 -19.30
CA GLN A 4 5.74 13.75 -17.95
C GLN A 4 4.66 12.98 -17.19
N LEU A 5 5.08 11.88 -16.57
CA LEU A 5 4.20 11.12 -15.71
C LEU A 5 4.14 11.82 -14.36
N GLU A 6 2.94 11.81 -13.79
CA GLU A 6 2.60 12.45 -12.54
C GLU A 6 1.96 11.40 -11.63
N ALA A 7 2.04 11.59 -10.32
CA ALA A 7 1.42 10.68 -9.36
C ALA A 7 0.65 11.46 -8.29
N PHE A 8 -0.54 10.97 -7.96
CA PHE A 8 -1.41 11.46 -6.89
C PHE A 8 -1.61 10.35 -5.86
N VAL A 9 -1.13 10.57 -4.64
CA VAL A 9 -1.17 9.57 -3.56
C VAL A 9 -1.53 10.21 -2.22
N SER A 10 -1.86 9.39 -1.23
CA SER A 10 -2.07 9.85 0.14
C SER A 10 -0.78 10.44 0.75
N PRO A 11 -0.87 11.41 1.68
CA PRO A 11 0.26 11.85 2.49
C PRO A 11 0.96 10.71 3.24
N LEU A 12 0.25 9.64 3.57
CA LEU A 12 0.79 8.46 4.24
C LEU A 12 1.64 7.57 3.32
N THR A 13 1.55 7.78 2.01
CA THR A 13 2.31 7.00 1.02
C THR A 13 3.77 7.44 1.00
N ALA A 14 4.67 6.52 1.33
CA ALA A 14 6.11 6.72 1.15
C ALA A 14 6.49 6.73 -0.35
N PHE A 15 7.69 7.22 -0.65
CA PHE A 15 8.27 7.15 -1.99
C PHE A 15 9.63 6.44 -1.98
N SER A 16 10.11 6.06 -3.15
CA SER A 16 11.41 5.42 -3.38
C SER A 16 12.25 6.23 -4.35
N ILE A 17 13.56 6.06 -4.28
CA ILE A 17 14.49 6.59 -5.29
C ILE A 17 15.06 5.41 -6.07
N ILE A 18 15.03 5.53 -7.40
CA ILE A 18 15.70 4.59 -8.29
C ILE A 18 16.88 5.31 -8.93
N ASN A 19 18.08 5.00 -8.45
CA ASN A 19 19.32 5.48 -9.04
C ASN A 19 19.84 4.46 -10.06
N TYR A 20 19.68 4.75 -11.36
CA TYR A 20 20.22 3.90 -12.42
C TYR A 20 21.73 4.07 -12.60
N GLU A 21 22.35 5.08 -12.00
CA GLU A 21 23.78 5.35 -12.13
C GLU A 21 24.59 4.50 -11.15
N ARG A 22 25.21 3.43 -11.67
CA ARG A 22 25.98 2.47 -10.85
C ARG A 22 27.29 3.02 -10.27
N GLY A 23 27.74 4.19 -10.69
CA GLY A 23 29.01 4.79 -10.25
C GLY A 23 28.86 6.09 -9.46
N GLU A 24 27.64 6.57 -9.23
CA GLU A 24 27.41 7.91 -8.70
C GLU A 24 26.52 7.85 -7.45
N VAL A 25 27.10 8.23 -6.30
CA VAL A 25 26.32 8.48 -5.08
C VAL A 25 25.64 9.83 -5.24
N LEU A 26 24.34 9.87 -4.95
CA LEU A 26 23.52 11.06 -5.13
C LEU A 26 23.35 11.76 -3.79
N SER A 27 23.67 13.04 -3.71
CA SER A 27 23.29 13.91 -2.61
C SER A 27 21.81 14.29 -2.67
N LEU A 28 21.17 14.39 -1.51
CA LEU A 28 19.75 14.67 -1.32
C LEU A 28 19.59 16.01 -0.59
N SER A 29 18.72 16.87 -1.11
CA SER A 29 18.34 18.13 -0.46
C SER A 29 16.83 18.37 -0.61
N PRO A 30 16.05 18.40 0.48
CA PRO A 30 16.47 18.18 1.87
C PRO A 30 16.89 16.74 2.15
N SER A 31 17.46 16.50 3.33
CA SER A 31 17.63 15.14 3.87
C SER A 31 16.27 14.45 4.01
N LEU A 32 16.26 13.12 3.87
CA LEU A 32 15.05 12.31 3.91
C LEU A 32 15.06 11.37 5.12
N TYR A 33 13.87 10.99 5.58
CA TYR A 33 13.70 9.90 6.52
C TYR A 33 13.58 8.59 5.76
N GLN A 34 14.47 7.64 6.05
CA GLN A 34 14.46 6.28 5.55
C GLN A 34 14.02 5.33 6.65
N ARG A 35 13.00 4.51 6.38
CA ARG A 35 12.64 3.39 7.28
C ARG A 35 13.58 2.21 7.01
N LEU A 36 14.21 1.70 8.07
CA LEU A 36 15.06 0.50 8.02
C LEU A 36 14.34 -0.64 8.72
N LEU A 37 14.05 -1.73 8.01
CA LEU A 37 13.37 -2.87 8.61
C LEU A 37 14.39 -3.81 9.28
N PRO A 38 14.02 -4.49 10.38
CA PRO A 38 12.73 -4.46 11.09
C PRO A 38 12.62 -3.33 12.13
N ALA A 39 13.49 -2.31 12.12
CA ALA A 39 13.50 -1.27 13.14
C ALA A 39 12.32 -0.29 13.00
N GLU A 40 11.70 0.09 14.11
CA GLU A 40 10.71 1.19 14.18
C GLU A 40 11.33 2.57 13.92
N ASN A 41 12.66 2.63 13.82
CA ASN A 41 13.40 3.87 13.70
C ASN A 41 13.58 4.30 12.25
N TYR A 42 13.44 5.61 12.05
CA TYR A 42 13.79 6.27 10.80
C TYR A 42 15.21 6.80 10.89
N LEU A 43 16.04 6.48 9.91
CA LEU A 43 17.33 7.09 9.70
C LEU A 43 17.16 8.36 8.87
N VAL A 44 17.80 9.45 9.27
CA VAL A 44 17.92 10.63 8.40
C VAL A 44 19.10 10.42 7.46
N ILE A 45 18.84 10.48 6.17
CA ILE A 45 19.84 10.30 5.11
C ILE A 45 19.95 11.57 4.27
N ASP A 46 21.17 11.92 3.88
CA ASP A 46 21.49 13.06 3.00
C ASP A 46 22.04 12.60 1.64
N SER A 47 22.13 11.28 1.44
CA SER A 47 22.69 10.68 0.25
C SER A 47 22.00 9.35 -0.10
N TRP A 48 22.05 8.98 -1.37
CA TRP A 48 21.50 7.74 -1.91
C TRP A 48 22.55 6.99 -2.70
N GLY A 49 22.66 5.68 -2.47
CA GLY A 49 23.74 4.86 -3.00
C GLY A 49 23.78 4.78 -4.54
N ALA A 50 24.98 4.56 -5.07
CA ALA A 50 25.19 4.31 -6.49
C ALA A 50 24.53 3.00 -6.94
N GLY A 51 23.74 3.04 -8.01
CA GLY A 51 23.04 1.88 -8.55
C GLY A 51 21.98 1.28 -7.62
N VAL A 52 21.57 2.01 -6.57
CA VAL A 52 20.58 1.55 -5.58
C VAL A 52 19.18 1.92 -6.05
N ALA A 53 18.27 0.96 -5.99
CA ALA A 53 16.85 1.13 -6.26
C ALA A 53 16.04 0.76 -5.03
N GLY A 54 15.00 1.54 -4.70
CA GLY A 54 14.04 1.21 -3.65
C GLY A 54 14.07 2.19 -2.49
N GLY A 55 13.87 1.67 -1.28
CA GLY A 55 13.75 2.44 -0.05
C GLY A 55 12.35 2.98 0.18
N ARG A 56 11.93 2.97 1.45
CA ARG A 56 10.75 3.67 1.95
C ARG A 56 11.17 5.00 2.56
N LEU A 57 11.01 6.04 1.75
CA LEU A 57 11.47 7.39 2.03
C LEU A 57 10.30 8.35 2.25
N SER A 58 10.55 9.36 3.07
CA SER A 58 9.63 10.47 3.32
C SER A 58 10.40 11.74 3.68
N ALA A 59 9.81 12.91 3.44
CA ALA A 59 10.37 14.19 3.90
C ALA A 59 10.04 14.47 5.37
N SER A 60 8.97 13.86 5.88
CA SER A 60 8.58 13.95 7.27
C SER A 60 7.95 12.65 7.76
N THR A 61 7.94 12.51 9.08
CA THR A 61 7.30 11.39 9.77
C THR A 61 6.36 11.95 10.82
N ARG A 62 5.32 11.18 11.15
CA ARG A 62 4.35 11.55 12.17
C ARG A 62 4.03 10.34 13.03
N VAL A 63 3.75 10.58 14.31
CA VAL A 63 3.25 9.55 15.22
C VAL A 63 1.73 9.49 15.07
N ASN A 64 1.21 8.29 14.85
CA ASN A 64 -0.22 8.04 14.67
C ASN A 64 -0.94 7.88 16.03
N GLU A 65 -2.26 7.72 16.02
CA GLU A 65 -3.08 7.56 17.24
C GLU A 65 -2.70 6.31 18.07
N HIS A 66 -2.02 5.33 17.45
CA HIS A 66 -1.53 4.11 18.08
C HIS A 66 -0.06 4.20 18.55
N GLY A 67 0.52 5.41 18.57
CA GLY A 67 1.90 5.64 19.05
C GLY A 67 2.99 5.23 18.06
N ARG A 68 2.63 4.84 16.84
CA ARG A 68 3.58 4.38 15.83
C ARG A 68 4.04 5.51 14.93
N ARG A 69 5.36 5.62 14.76
CA ARG A 69 5.98 6.56 13.81
C ARG A 69 5.86 6.00 12.39
N VAL A 70 5.24 6.77 11.50
CA VAL A 70 5.07 6.41 10.08
C VAL A 70 5.48 7.55 9.15
N SER A 71 5.60 7.24 7.86
CA SER A 71 5.87 8.20 6.81
C SER A 71 4.67 9.14 6.63
N TYR A 72 4.93 10.44 6.50
CA TYR A 72 3.84 11.42 6.35
C TYR A 72 4.33 12.63 5.55
N ASN A 73 3.98 12.71 4.26
CA ASN A 73 4.45 13.71 3.30
C ASN A 73 3.41 14.82 3.09
N SER A 74 2.93 15.49 4.13
CA SER A 74 1.86 16.49 4.01
C SER A 74 2.32 17.88 3.58
N ALA A 75 3.55 18.28 3.91
CA ALA A 75 4.05 19.61 3.56
C ALA A 75 4.64 19.62 2.15
N PRO A 76 4.36 20.64 1.32
CA PRO A 76 5.03 20.81 0.04
C PRO A 76 6.55 20.95 0.22
N PHE A 77 7.33 20.28 -0.63
CA PHE A 77 8.78 20.42 -0.67
C PHE A 77 9.33 20.17 -2.07
N THR A 78 10.52 20.70 -2.33
CA THR A 78 11.29 20.37 -3.52
C THR A 78 12.46 19.48 -3.14
N LEU A 79 12.53 18.30 -3.74
CA LEU A 79 13.65 17.39 -3.59
C LEU A 79 14.63 17.59 -4.75
N SER A 80 15.80 18.13 -4.44
CA SER A 80 16.94 18.14 -5.35
C SER A 80 17.81 16.92 -5.09
N ILE A 81 18.03 16.14 -6.14
CA ILE A 81 18.94 15.00 -6.15
C ILE A 81 20.10 15.32 -7.09
N LYS A 82 21.33 15.35 -6.57
CA LYS A 82 22.51 15.77 -7.33
C LYS A 82 23.65 14.77 -7.17
N GLY A 83 24.32 14.43 -8.26
CA GLY A 83 25.65 13.84 -8.20
C GLY A 83 26.62 14.61 -9.10
N ALA A 84 27.75 13.99 -9.46
CA ALA A 84 28.78 14.57 -10.31
C ALA A 84 28.30 14.92 -11.73
N SER A 85 27.41 14.11 -12.31
CA SER A 85 26.98 14.26 -13.72
C SER A 85 25.47 14.41 -13.87
N THR A 86 24.72 14.31 -12.78
CA THR A 86 23.26 14.30 -12.80
C THR A 86 22.67 15.29 -11.80
N GLN A 87 21.65 16.03 -12.25
CA GLN A 87 20.79 16.83 -11.39
C GLN A 87 19.33 16.57 -11.74
N CYS A 88 18.59 16.05 -10.78
CA CYS A 88 17.14 15.90 -10.86
C CYS A 88 16.48 16.76 -9.80
N VAL A 89 15.33 17.34 -10.16
CA VAL A 89 14.51 18.12 -9.23
C VAL A 89 13.09 17.61 -9.32
N PHE A 90 12.57 17.17 -8.17
CA PHE A 90 11.20 16.73 -8.00
C PHE A 90 10.45 17.74 -7.15
N ASN A 91 9.27 18.13 -7.60
CA ASN A 91 8.36 18.95 -6.82
C ASN A 91 7.28 18.06 -6.23
N ILE A 92 7.14 18.13 -4.91
CA ILE A 92 6.12 17.43 -4.15
C ILE A 92 5.20 18.50 -3.57
N SER A 93 3.96 18.55 -4.03
CA SER A 93 2.98 19.55 -3.62
C SER A 93 1.72 18.91 -3.06
N GLN A 94 1.07 19.61 -2.12
CA GLN A 94 -0.21 19.17 -1.57
C GLN A 94 -1.36 19.79 -2.36
N HIS A 95 -2.30 18.97 -2.80
CA HIS A 95 -3.53 19.39 -3.47
C HIS A 95 -4.72 18.73 -2.78
N GLY A 96 -5.39 19.47 -1.89
CA GLY A 96 -6.41 18.91 -1.01
C GLY A 96 -5.83 17.84 -0.07
N GLY A 97 -6.53 16.71 0.07
CA GLY A 97 -6.08 15.57 0.87
C GLY A 97 -5.05 14.66 0.18
N GLN A 98 -4.45 15.08 -0.93
CA GLN A 98 -3.50 14.27 -1.72
C GLN A 98 -2.17 14.99 -1.93
N VAL A 99 -1.13 14.19 -2.18
CA VAL A 99 0.21 14.61 -2.52
C VAL A 99 0.48 14.33 -3.99
N PHE A 100 0.99 15.35 -4.68
CA PHE A 100 1.29 15.34 -6.09
C PHE A 100 2.79 15.37 -6.33
N TYR A 101 3.28 14.45 -7.15
CA TYR A 101 4.70 14.33 -7.48
C TYR A 101 4.92 14.67 -8.96
N THR A 102 5.85 15.58 -9.21
CA THR A 102 6.29 15.95 -10.57
C THR A 102 7.81 16.05 -10.66
N SER A 103 8.33 15.92 -11.87
CA SER A 103 9.74 16.20 -12.17
C SER A 103 9.83 17.49 -12.98
N THR A 104 10.74 18.39 -12.61
CA THR A 104 11.02 19.60 -13.40
C THR A 104 12.25 19.46 -14.30
N THR A 105 12.89 18.30 -14.26
CA THR A 105 14.12 18.02 -15.01
C THR A 105 13.91 16.94 -16.07
N PRO A 106 14.57 17.02 -17.24
CA PRO A 106 14.45 15.99 -18.29
C PRO A 106 14.93 14.60 -17.88
N HIS A 107 15.81 14.54 -16.87
CA HIS A 107 16.43 13.31 -16.38
C HIS A 107 15.70 12.69 -15.18
N GLY A 108 14.68 13.37 -14.64
CA GLY A 108 13.86 12.85 -13.55
C GLY A 108 12.52 12.36 -14.09
N THR A 109 12.08 11.17 -13.67
CA THR A 109 10.74 10.68 -13.99
C THR A 109 10.03 10.22 -12.72
N VAL A 110 8.75 10.59 -12.59
CA VAL A 110 7.87 10.15 -11.50
C VAL A 110 7.05 8.97 -12.00
N TYR A 111 6.97 7.91 -11.21
CA TYR A 111 6.17 6.73 -11.55
C TYR A 111 5.37 6.23 -10.35
N PRO A 112 4.02 6.19 -10.42
CA PRO A 112 3.23 5.51 -9.41
C PRO A 112 3.44 3.99 -9.49
N ARG A 113 3.43 3.33 -8.33
CA ARG A 113 3.55 1.87 -8.21
C ARG A 113 2.22 1.32 -7.69
N ALA A 114 1.49 0.64 -8.56
CA ALA A 114 0.27 -0.06 -8.21
C ALA A 114 0.59 -1.34 -7.41
N VAL A 115 -0.26 -1.68 -6.43
CA VAL A 115 -0.18 -2.96 -5.71
C VAL A 115 -0.65 -4.10 -6.61
N LEU A 116 -1.94 -4.09 -6.97
CA LEU A 116 -2.56 -5.00 -7.96
C LEU A 116 -3.31 -4.22 -9.04
N TYR A 117 -4.16 -3.28 -8.63
CA TYR A 117 -4.96 -2.43 -9.52
C TYR A 117 -4.40 -1.01 -9.60
N ASN A 118 -4.68 -0.31 -10.71
CA ASN A 118 -4.16 1.05 -10.95
C ASN A 118 -4.68 2.12 -9.97
N ASP A 119 -5.81 1.87 -9.32
CA ASP A 119 -6.40 2.74 -8.31
C ASP A 119 -5.88 2.49 -6.89
N VAL A 120 -5.23 1.35 -6.65
CA VAL A 120 -4.54 1.00 -5.40
C VAL A 120 -3.04 1.26 -5.56
N ILE A 121 -2.63 2.52 -5.34
CA ILE A 121 -1.24 2.96 -5.49
C ILE A 121 -0.49 2.75 -4.19
N GLY A 122 0.47 1.82 -4.18
CA GLY A 122 1.27 1.49 -3.01
C GLY A 122 2.40 2.47 -2.70
N GLY A 123 2.95 3.11 -3.72
CA GLY A 123 4.10 4.00 -3.59
C GLY A 123 4.39 4.83 -4.83
N VAL A 124 5.32 5.76 -4.72
CA VAL A 124 5.84 6.54 -5.84
C VAL A 124 7.33 6.27 -6.01
N ALA A 125 7.78 6.04 -7.25
CA ALA A 125 9.19 5.95 -7.58
C ALA A 125 9.67 7.23 -8.27
N LEU A 126 10.72 7.83 -7.71
CA LEU A 126 11.46 8.94 -8.28
C LEU A 126 12.69 8.36 -8.99
N MET A 127 12.63 8.31 -10.32
CA MET A 127 13.70 7.76 -11.14
C MET A 127 14.69 8.84 -11.51
N VAL A 128 15.97 8.58 -11.24
CA VAL A 128 17.08 9.43 -11.63
C VAL A 128 17.77 8.81 -12.85
N LYS A 129 17.79 9.56 -13.95
CA LYS A 129 18.43 9.24 -15.23
C LYS A 129 17.90 7.93 -15.84
N GLU A 130 16.63 7.96 -16.22
CA GLU A 130 15.97 6.86 -16.95
C GLU A 130 16.79 6.48 -18.21
N PRO A 131 17.27 5.23 -18.36
CA PRO A 131 17.96 4.80 -19.58
C PRO A 131 17.04 4.99 -20.81
N ALA A 132 17.60 5.48 -21.93
CA ALA A 132 16.86 5.66 -23.18
C ALA A 132 16.17 4.36 -23.66
N GLU A 133 16.79 3.21 -23.35
CA GLU A 133 16.19 1.90 -23.43
C GLU A 133 16.18 1.26 -22.05
N ILE A 134 15.07 1.38 -21.32
CA ILE A 134 14.76 0.37 -20.31
C ILE A 134 14.42 -0.89 -21.08
N ALA A 135 15.41 -1.73 -21.36
CA ALA A 135 15.17 -3.16 -21.43
C ALA A 135 14.57 -3.51 -20.07
N ARG A 136 13.23 -3.55 -20.01
CA ARG A 136 12.46 -3.91 -18.83
C ARG A 136 12.82 -5.34 -18.49
N LYS A 137 13.97 -5.55 -17.85
CA LYS A 137 14.23 -6.79 -17.15
C LYS A 137 13.14 -6.82 -16.08
N LYS A 138 12.12 -7.62 -16.36
CA LYS A 138 11.10 -8.08 -15.44
C LYS A 138 11.80 -8.88 -14.34
N ASN A 139 12.61 -8.21 -13.53
CA ASN A 139 12.92 -8.72 -12.20
C ASN A 139 11.69 -8.39 -11.34
N VAL A 140 10.56 -8.99 -11.71
CA VAL A 140 9.42 -9.07 -10.82
C VAL A 140 9.89 -10.06 -9.76
N LYS A 141 10.45 -9.55 -8.67
CA LYS A 141 10.57 -10.38 -7.48
C LYS A 141 9.15 -10.81 -7.13
N ASN A 142 8.96 -12.11 -6.96
CA ASN A 142 7.68 -12.62 -6.50
C ASN A 142 7.30 -11.90 -5.20
N PRO A 143 6.01 -11.63 -4.98
CA PRO A 143 5.54 -11.09 -3.72
C PRO A 143 6.08 -11.93 -2.57
N THR A 144 6.57 -11.27 -1.52
CA THR A 144 6.94 -11.98 -0.29
C THR A 144 5.66 -12.46 0.37
N LYS A 145 5.63 -13.74 0.79
CA LYS A 145 4.47 -14.33 1.44
C LYS A 145 4.74 -14.52 2.92
N SER A 146 3.78 -14.14 3.77
CA SER A 146 3.82 -14.36 5.22
C SER A 146 2.39 -14.43 5.74
N HIS A 147 2.09 -15.48 6.53
CA HIS A 147 0.76 -15.73 7.11
C HIS A 147 -0.40 -15.60 6.12
N GLY A 148 -0.29 -16.27 4.95
CA GLY A 148 -1.33 -16.22 3.91
C GLY A 148 -1.44 -14.89 3.15
N ARG A 149 -0.67 -13.86 3.54
CA ARG A 149 -0.60 -12.56 2.86
C ARG A 149 0.52 -12.55 1.84
N SER A 150 0.29 -11.85 0.73
CA SER A 150 1.31 -11.50 -0.26
C SER A 150 1.60 -10.01 -0.17
N TYR A 151 2.87 -9.64 -0.22
CA TYR A 151 3.34 -8.27 -0.08
C TYR A 151 4.10 -7.83 -1.32
N LEU A 152 3.77 -6.64 -1.83
CA LEU A 152 4.53 -6.01 -2.90
C LEU A 152 5.89 -5.54 -2.36
N SER A 153 6.96 -6.21 -2.77
CA SER A 153 8.33 -5.89 -2.34
C SER A 153 8.79 -4.50 -2.81
N GLU A 154 9.75 -3.91 -2.08
CA GLU A 154 10.30 -2.59 -2.43
C GLU A 154 10.93 -2.51 -3.83
N ASP A 155 11.39 -3.64 -4.35
CA ASP A 155 12.07 -3.76 -5.64
C ASP A 155 11.13 -4.24 -6.76
N GLY A 156 9.93 -4.73 -6.39
CA GLY A 156 8.95 -5.33 -7.29
C GLY A 156 8.25 -4.27 -8.14
N CYS A 157 8.86 -3.88 -9.25
CA CYS A 157 8.25 -2.94 -10.19
C CYS A 157 7.11 -3.58 -11.02
N LYS A 158 5.91 -3.73 -10.46
CA LYS A 158 4.69 -3.72 -11.30
C LYS A 158 4.39 -2.26 -11.65
N THR A 159 4.96 -1.82 -12.77
CA THR A 159 4.83 -0.43 -13.29
C THR A 159 3.42 -0.11 -13.80
N LYS A 160 2.57 -1.12 -13.97
CA LYS A 160 1.16 -0.99 -14.32
C LYS A 160 0.37 -2.04 -13.55
N GLY A 161 -0.59 -1.60 -12.77
CA GLY A 161 -1.62 -2.48 -12.24
C GLY A 161 -2.57 -2.89 -13.36
N VAL A 162 -3.42 -3.85 -13.05
CA VAL A 162 -4.57 -4.16 -13.91
C VAL A 162 -5.55 -2.98 -13.84
N ALA A 163 -6.28 -2.72 -14.92
CA ALA A 163 -7.39 -1.77 -14.85
C ALA A 163 -8.36 -2.23 -13.75
N SER A 164 -8.96 -1.28 -13.02
CA SER A 164 -9.95 -1.65 -12.01
C SER A 164 -11.07 -2.44 -12.68
N VAL A 165 -11.49 -3.51 -12.02
CA VAL A 165 -12.61 -4.36 -12.39
C VAL A 165 -13.81 -4.05 -11.49
N THR A 166 -14.91 -4.78 -11.67
CA THR A 166 -16.19 -4.55 -10.99
C THR A 166 -16.01 -4.39 -9.49
N ALA A 167 -16.18 -3.17 -9.00
CA ALA A 167 -16.18 -2.83 -7.59
C ALA A 167 -17.62 -2.88 -7.08
N SER A 168 -17.85 -3.60 -5.99
CA SER A 168 -19.16 -3.71 -5.35
C SER A 168 -19.12 -3.16 -3.93
N SER A 169 -20.19 -2.47 -3.51
CA SER A 169 -20.34 -2.07 -2.10
C SER A 169 -20.92 -3.18 -1.23
N SER A 170 -21.49 -4.23 -1.84
CA SER A 170 -22.03 -5.39 -1.12
C SER A 170 -21.83 -6.68 -1.92
N ILE A 171 -21.56 -7.79 -1.23
CA ILE A 171 -21.48 -9.15 -1.80
C ILE A 171 -22.14 -10.15 -0.85
N VAL A 172 -22.68 -11.23 -1.41
CA VAL A 172 -23.18 -12.39 -0.66
C VAL A 172 -22.24 -13.56 -0.88
N ILE A 173 -21.77 -14.17 0.20
CA ILE A 173 -20.86 -15.32 0.18
C ILE A 173 -21.44 -16.47 1.01
N PRO A 174 -21.05 -17.74 0.75
CA PRO A 174 -21.33 -18.82 1.67
C PRO A 174 -20.70 -18.56 3.04
N ASP A 175 -21.38 -18.94 4.12
CA ASP A 175 -20.88 -18.79 5.50
C ASP A 175 -19.64 -19.66 5.82
N THR A 176 -19.33 -20.62 4.96
CA THR A 176 -18.12 -21.46 5.01
C THR A 176 -16.89 -20.80 4.37
N GLU A 177 -17.05 -19.69 3.67
CA GLU A 177 -15.97 -19.01 2.96
C GLU A 177 -15.34 -17.92 3.82
N LYS A 178 -14.02 -17.79 3.72
CA LYS A 178 -13.26 -16.71 4.36
C LYS A 178 -13.17 -15.51 3.41
N PHE A 179 -12.98 -14.32 3.96
CA PHE A 179 -12.69 -13.12 3.18
C PHE A 179 -11.22 -12.70 3.34
N SER A 180 -10.74 -11.80 2.50
CA SER A 180 -9.36 -11.30 2.56
C SER A 180 -9.32 -9.77 2.43
N PHE A 181 -8.11 -9.18 2.48
CA PHE A 181 -7.94 -7.75 2.24
C PHE A 181 -6.97 -7.47 1.10
N LEU A 182 -7.16 -6.33 0.43
CA LEU A 182 -6.17 -5.67 -0.42
C LEU A 182 -5.97 -4.24 0.10
N THR A 183 -4.72 -3.85 0.40
CA THR A 183 -4.45 -2.54 1.00
C THR A 183 -3.09 -1.94 0.60
N ASN A 184 -3.01 -0.61 0.64
CA ASN A 184 -1.77 0.18 0.59
C ASN A 184 -1.46 0.92 1.90
N ALA A 185 -2.24 0.67 2.96
CA ALA A 185 -2.18 1.41 4.21
C ALA A 185 -2.08 0.46 5.40
N ASN A 186 -1.62 0.99 6.52
CA ASN A 186 -1.79 0.30 7.80
C ASN A 186 -3.28 0.27 8.13
N MET A 187 -3.76 -0.83 8.71
CA MET A 187 -5.15 -0.99 9.12
C MET A 187 -5.19 -1.33 10.60
N TYR A 188 -5.95 -0.56 11.37
CA TYR A 188 -6.25 -0.81 12.77
C TYR A 188 -7.73 -1.15 12.89
N PHE A 189 -8.04 -2.25 13.58
CA PHE A 189 -9.39 -2.80 13.62
C PHE A 189 -10.09 -2.49 14.94
N SER A 190 -11.33 -2.01 14.84
CA SER A 190 -12.27 -2.06 15.96
C SER A 190 -13.40 -3.04 15.64
N GLY A 191 -13.56 -4.06 16.48
CA GLY A 191 -14.40 -5.23 16.23
C GLY A 191 -13.64 -6.52 16.50
N THR A 192 -14.21 -7.64 16.08
CA THR A 192 -13.58 -8.96 16.18
C THR A 192 -13.16 -9.40 14.79
N LEU A 193 -11.87 -9.66 14.61
CA LEU A 193 -11.31 -10.18 13.38
C LEU A 193 -10.30 -11.28 13.74
N TYR A 194 -10.41 -12.41 13.06
CA TYR A 194 -9.46 -13.50 13.12
C TYR A 194 -8.87 -13.72 11.74
N GLU A 195 -7.62 -14.14 11.71
CA GLU A 195 -6.90 -14.46 10.48
C GLU A 195 -6.19 -15.79 10.61
N VAL A 196 -6.15 -16.55 9.53
CA VAL A 196 -5.42 -17.82 9.48
C VAL A 196 -3.91 -17.54 9.51
N MET A 197 -3.27 -17.83 10.65
CA MET A 197 -1.83 -17.79 10.84
C MET A 197 -1.34 -19.19 11.18
N ASP A 198 -0.42 -19.71 10.37
CA ASP A 198 0.17 -21.04 10.56
C ASP A 198 -0.87 -22.17 10.73
N GLY A 199 -1.99 -22.03 10.00
CA GLY A 199 -3.08 -23.01 9.96
C GLY A 199 -4.11 -22.89 11.08
N VAL A 200 -4.07 -21.84 11.90
CA VAL A 200 -5.07 -21.60 12.95
C VAL A 200 -5.62 -20.17 12.88
N LEU A 201 -6.87 -19.97 13.32
CA LEU A 201 -7.48 -18.65 13.42
C LEU A 201 -6.93 -17.90 14.65
N VAL A 202 -6.19 -16.83 14.40
CA VAL A 202 -5.59 -15.97 15.44
C VAL A 202 -6.27 -14.61 15.40
N ARG A 203 -6.66 -14.11 16.58
CA ARG A 203 -7.26 -12.78 16.68
C ARG A 203 -6.25 -11.72 16.26
N VAL A 204 -6.65 -10.82 15.37
CA VAL A 204 -5.83 -9.72 14.87
C VAL A 204 -6.47 -8.38 15.24
N HIS A 205 -5.63 -7.44 15.68
CA HIS A 205 -6.05 -6.08 16.01
C HIS A 205 -5.59 -5.06 14.96
N ASP A 206 -4.64 -5.46 14.11
CA ASP A 206 -4.09 -4.61 13.07
C ASP A 206 -3.48 -5.43 11.92
N ARG A 207 -3.26 -4.75 10.80
CA ARG A 207 -2.44 -5.19 9.66
C ARG A 207 -1.52 -4.05 9.26
N ILE A 208 -0.24 -4.18 9.63
CA ILE A 208 0.75 -3.13 9.44
C ILE A 208 1.62 -3.40 8.21
N ILE A 209 1.32 -2.71 7.11
CA ILE A 209 2.09 -2.79 5.85
C ILE A 209 3.52 -2.30 6.04
N ASP A 210 3.71 -1.33 6.93
CA ASP A 210 5.02 -0.76 7.20
C ASP A 210 6.03 -1.74 7.82
N ASP A 211 5.58 -2.77 8.54
CA ASP A 211 6.47 -3.78 9.13
C ASP A 211 6.89 -4.85 8.14
N ALA A 212 6.06 -5.09 7.13
CA ALA A 212 6.39 -5.98 6.03
C ALA A 212 7.35 -5.33 5.02
N GLY A 213 7.69 -4.05 5.18
CA GLY A 213 8.51 -3.33 4.20
C GLY A 213 7.87 -3.21 2.84
N SER A 214 6.55 -3.18 2.80
CA SER A 214 5.83 -3.38 1.57
C SER A 214 5.19 -2.08 1.08
N TRP A 215 5.01 -1.95 -0.22
CA TRP A 215 4.18 -0.89 -0.80
C TRP A 215 2.69 -1.19 -0.67
N GLY A 216 2.32 -2.41 -0.28
CA GLY A 216 0.93 -2.83 -0.09
C GLY A 216 0.82 -4.34 -0.07
N GLY A 217 -0.24 -4.83 0.53
CA GLY A 217 -0.45 -6.26 0.74
C GLY A 217 -1.82 -6.71 0.25
N TRP A 218 -1.92 -7.99 -0.08
CA TRP A 218 -3.19 -8.63 -0.36
C TRP A 218 -3.26 -10.04 0.22
N GLY A 219 -4.47 -10.56 0.36
CA GLY A 219 -4.73 -11.88 0.91
C GLY A 219 -4.85 -11.89 2.43
N GLY A 220 -4.54 -13.04 3.02
CA GLY A 220 -4.77 -13.34 4.44
C GLY A 220 -6.23 -13.69 4.68
N ASP A 221 -6.51 -14.97 4.90
CA ASP A 221 -7.88 -15.49 5.07
C ASP A 221 -8.44 -15.12 6.44
N CYS A 222 -9.59 -14.45 6.45
CA CYS A 222 -10.21 -13.85 7.62
C CYS A 222 -11.57 -14.46 7.94
N ALA A 223 -11.89 -14.40 9.22
CA ALA A 223 -13.17 -14.75 9.81
C ALA A 223 -13.50 -13.78 10.97
N LEU A 224 -14.73 -13.82 11.47
CA LEU A 224 -15.16 -13.02 12.63
C LEU A 224 -15.24 -13.84 13.93
N THR A 225 -14.95 -15.15 13.86
CA THR A 225 -14.81 -16.06 15.00
C THR A 225 -13.48 -16.82 14.93
N ASP A 226 -13.14 -17.53 16.01
CA ASP A 226 -12.01 -18.47 16.08
C ASP A 226 -12.40 -19.92 15.72
N ASP A 227 -13.66 -20.19 15.37
CA ASP A 227 -14.15 -21.52 15.03
C ASP A 227 -14.19 -21.73 13.52
N GLU A 228 -13.35 -22.63 13.01
CA GLU A 228 -13.28 -22.96 11.58
C GLU A 228 -14.59 -23.51 11.01
N ASN A 229 -15.48 -24.04 11.85
CA ASN A 229 -16.79 -24.54 11.44
C ASN A 229 -17.88 -23.46 11.48
N ASN A 230 -17.61 -22.33 12.14
CA ASN A 230 -18.59 -21.26 12.36
C ASN A 230 -17.91 -19.89 12.18
N LEU A 231 -17.46 -19.56 10.98
CA LEU A 231 -16.58 -18.41 10.70
C LEU A 231 -17.18 -17.04 11.04
N TYR A 232 -18.50 -16.94 11.20
CA TYR A 232 -19.22 -15.70 11.43
C TYR A 232 -20.22 -15.85 12.59
N PRO A 233 -20.32 -14.87 13.52
CA PRO A 233 -21.39 -14.83 14.51
C PRO A 233 -22.76 -14.70 13.83
N ASP A 234 -23.80 -15.30 14.41
CA ASP A 234 -25.17 -15.13 13.93
C ASP A 234 -25.62 -13.66 13.99
N GLY A 235 -26.30 -13.21 12.93
CA GLY A 235 -26.82 -11.85 12.84
C GLY A 235 -25.78 -10.84 12.34
N ILE A 236 -25.88 -9.60 12.84
CA ILE A 236 -25.10 -8.47 12.33
C ILE A 236 -23.84 -8.26 13.18
N SER A 237 -22.68 -8.28 12.52
CA SER A 237 -21.39 -7.91 13.08
C SER A 237 -20.80 -6.72 12.32
N MET A 238 -20.07 -5.86 13.04
CA MET A 238 -19.44 -4.66 12.49
C MET A 238 -17.92 -4.73 12.64
N LEU A 239 -17.21 -4.45 11.55
CA LEU A 239 -15.77 -4.24 11.55
C LEU A 239 -15.47 -2.81 11.12
N MET A 240 -14.78 -2.06 11.98
CA MET A 240 -14.28 -0.73 11.64
C MET A 240 -12.79 -0.81 11.34
N ILE A 241 -12.35 -0.09 10.31
CA ILE A 241 -10.97 0.01 9.86
C ILE A 241 -10.55 1.47 9.95
N ASP A 242 -9.40 1.74 10.56
CA ASP A 242 -8.76 3.06 10.63
C ASP A 242 -7.31 2.97 10.13
N ASP A 243 -6.81 4.03 9.48
CA ASP A 243 -5.41 4.11 9.02
C ASP A 243 -4.41 4.56 10.11
N GLY A 244 -4.93 4.88 11.30
CA GLY A 244 -4.22 5.40 12.47
C GLY A 244 -4.13 6.92 12.52
N PHE A 245 -4.58 7.63 11.48
CA PHE A 245 -4.67 9.10 11.43
C PHE A 245 -6.10 9.60 11.31
N SER A 246 -7.08 8.70 11.31
CA SER A 246 -8.48 9.03 11.06
C SER A 246 -8.72 9.66 9.67
N GLU A 247 -7.76 9.59 8.73
CA GLU A 247 -7.89 10.17 7.38
C GLU A 247 -8.64 9.21 6.45
N GLY A 248 -8.24 7.94 6.46
CA GLY A 248 -8.99 6.82 5.91
C GLY A 248 -9.68 6.00 6.99
N LYS A 249 -11.00 5.94 6.94
CA LYS A 249 -11.82 5.04 7.76
C LYS A 249 -12.76 4.22 6.89
N ALA A 250 -13.16 3.05 7.35
CA ALA A 250 -14.23 2.27 6.77
C ALA A 250 -15.03 1.54 7.86
N THR A 251 -16.33 1.33 7.59
CA THR A 251 -17.22 0.54 8.43
C THR A 251 -17.85 -0.54 7.56
N ILE A 252 -17.56 -1.79 7.88
CA ILE A 252 -18.00 -2.98 7.15
C ILE A 252 -19.01 -3.73 8.01
N GLU A 253 -20.17 -4.02 7.43
CA GLU A 253 -21.20 -4.87 8.02
C GLU A 253 -21.08 -6.29 7.49
N PHE A 254 -21.22 -7.26 8.38
CA PHE A 254 -21.37 -8.67 8.05
C PHE A 254 -22.71 -9.13 8.62
N ASN A 255 -23.67 -9.42 7.74
CA ASN A 255 -24.98 -9.94 8.12
C ASN A 255 -25.04 -11.43 7.80
N HIS A 256 -24.84 -12.26 8.84
CA HIS A 256 -24.86 -13.71 8.74
C HIS A 256 -26.28 -14.24 8.95
N ASN A 257 -26.79 -14.95 7.95
CA ASN A 257 -28.07 -15.65 7.99
C ASN A 257 -27.82 -17.18 8.07
N PRO A 258 -27.95 -17.79 9.25
CA PRO A 258 -27.67 -19.22 9.43
C PRO A 258 -28.72 -20.14 8.78
N LEU A 259 -29.91 -19.62 8.43
CA LEU A 259 -30.93 -20.40 7.73
C LEU A 259 -30.55 -20.58 6.26
N ASP A 260 -30.06 -19.51 5.63
CA ASP A 260 -29.66 -19.50 4.24
C ASP A 260 -28.18 -19.88 4.05
N LYS A 261 -27.43 -20.04 5.14
CA LYS A 261 -25.99 -20.35 5.17
C LYS A 261 -25.14 -19.36 4.38
N THR A 262 -25.48 -18.09 4.53
CA THR A 262 -24.82 -17.01 3.78
C THR A 262 -24.50 -15.83 4.67
N VAL A 263 -23.46 -15.10 4.27
CA VAL A 263 -23.08 -13.83 4.86
C VAL A 263 -23.13 -12.76 3.80
N THR A 264 -23.84 -11.67 4.09
CA THR A 264 -23.77 -10.46 3.27
C THR A 264 -22.72 -9.54 3.86
N ILE A 265 -21.67 -9.24 3.08
CA ILE A 265 -20.63 -8.28 3.45
C ILE A 265 -20.95 -6.96 2.75
N THR A 266 -21.05 -5.87 3.51
CA THR A 266 -21.42 -4.55 2.97
C THR A 266 -20.49 -3.46 3.50
N VAL A 267 -19.92 -2.66 2.59
CA VAL A 267 -19.25 -1.40 2.93
C VAL A 267 -20.33 -0.35 3.23
N LEU A 268 -20.59 -0.07 4.51
CA LEU A 268 -21.62 0.90 4.91
C LEU A 268 -21.16 2.35 4.72
N SER A 269 -19.90 2.63 5.02
CA SER A 269 -19.33 3.97 4.93
C SER A 269 -17.81 3.90 4.85
N HIS A 270 -17.19 4.85 4.15
CA HIS A 270 -15.75 5.02 4.18
C HIS A 270 -15.34 6.47 3.83
N THR A 271 -14.15 6.86 4.26
CA THR A 271 -13.46 8.10 3.83
C THR A 271 -12.21 7.81 3.00
N SER A 272 -11.79 6.54 2.92
CA SER A 272 -10.66 6.13 2.09
C SER A 272 -10.97 6.32 0.61
N LYS A 273 -9.92 6.50 -0.19
CA LYS A 273 -10.03 6.69 -1.65
C LYS A 273 -10.65 5.47 -2.33
N VAL A 274 -10.30 4.28 -1.86
CA VAL A 274 -10.89 3.01 -2.29
C VAL A 274 -11.35 2.26 -1.04
N CYS A 275 -12.64 1.95 -0.99
CA CYS A 275 -13.18 0.91 -0.12
C CYS A 275 -14.33 0.21 -0.82
N ASP A 276 -14.07 -0.99 -1.30
CA ASP A 276 -15.02 -1.78 -2.09
C ASP A 276 -14.67 -3.27 -1.97
N LEU A 277 -15.50 -4.10 -2.58
CA LEU A 277 -15.37 -5.56 -2.60
C LEU A 277 -14.97 -5.99 -4.00
N ARG A 278 -13.94 -6.84 -4.10
CA ARG A 278 -13.38 -7.33 -5.37
C ARG A 278 -13.07 -8.82 -5.33
N ASP A 279 -13.14 -9.43 -6.52
CA ASP A 279 -12.65 -10.77 -6.80
C ASP A 279 -11.23 -10.69 -7.37
N LEU A 280 -10.23 -11.13 -6.59
CA LEU A 280 -8.84 -11.12 -7.04
C LEU A 280 -8.48 -12.32 -7.94
N THR A 281 -9.38 -13.30 -8.13
CA THR A 281 -9.15 -14.42 -9.05
C THR A 281 -9.08 -13.95 -10.50
N GLU A 282 -9.73 -12.82 -10.80
CA GLU A 282 -9.65 -12.13 -12.10
C GLU A 282 -8.22 -11.67 -12.45
N VAL A 283 -7.37 -11.47 -11.44
CA VAL A 283 -5.94 -11.11 -11.60
C VAL A 283 -4.99 -12.25 -11.22
N GLY A 284 -5.52 -13.47 -11.05
CA GLY A 284 -4.76 -14.69 -10.81
C GLY A 284 -4.40 -14.96 -9.35
N GLU A 285 -5.03 -14.27 -8.40
CA GLU A 285 -4.82 -14.48 -6.96
C GLU A 285 -5.97 -15.30 -6.36
N PRO A 286 -5.74 -16.18 -5.37
CA PRO A 286 -6.74 -17.13 -4.88
C PRO A 286 -7.74 -16.52 -3.87
N PHE A 287 -8.12 -15.25 -4.05
CA PHE A 287 -8.92 -14.50 -3.07
C PHE A 287 -10.18 -13.88 -3.70
N PRO A 288 -11.28 -14.64 -3.82
CA PRO A 288 -12.49 -14.18 -4.51
C PRO A 288 -13.33 -13.17 -3.73
N TYR A 289 -13.14 -13.08 -2.40
CA TYR A 289 -13.91 -12.22 -1.51
C TYR A 289 -12.96 -11.26 -0.78
N THR A 290 -12.60 -10.17 -1.43
CA THR A 290 -11.57 -9.26 -0.91
C THR A 290 -12.14 -7.89 -0.61
N ILE A 291 -11.98 -7.45 0.64
CA ILE A 291 -12.22 -6.08 1.06
C ILE A 291 -11.01 -5.25 0.67
N CYS A 292 -11.19 -4.34 -0.28
CA CYS A 292 -10.18 -3.36 -0.63
C CYS A 292 -10.26 -2.17 0.34
N PHE A 293 -9.11 -1.74 0.87
CA PHE A 293 -9.00 -0.54 1.68
C PHE A 293 -7.71 0.20 1.30
N ALA A 294 -7.82 1.30 0.56
CA ALA A 294 -6.66 2.04 0.09
C ALA A 294 -6.85 3.57 0.11
N LEU A 295 -5.74 4.28 0.33
CA LEU A 295 -5.64 5.74 0.43
C LEU A 295 -5.16 6.38 -0.89
#